data_AF-A0A6P0NP19-F1
#
_entry.id   AF-A0A6P0NP19-F1
#
_cell.length_a   1.000
_cell.length_b   1.000
_cell.length_c   1.000
_cell.angle_alpha   90.00
_cell.angle_beta   90.00
_cell.angle_gamma   90.00
#
_symmetry.space_group_name_H-M   'P 1'
#
loop_
_entity.id
_entity.type
_entity.pdbx_description
1 polymer ?
#
loop_
_entity_poly.entity_id
_entity_poly.type
_entity_poly.pdbx_seq_one_letter_code
_entity_poly.pdbx_strand_id
1 'polypeptide(L)'
;MASHDQVKQYIAYWFQLGKKVLMRNGQAAIKPQIVLLGDRYSQDFESCWQQILSSGSGDCFLEGTHQTIAELLSPEWDISDCARCSMPIPSRVKGIPPDCCPCFDLPHWPDNQKPLPRSPINNKSYLLGICERLLNKEEKITADTRYSK
;
A
#
# COMPACT_ATOMS: atom_id res chain seq x y z
N MET A 1 -11.32 -4.46 6.62
CA MET A 1 -10.36 -5.51 7.01
C MET A 1 -9.30 -5.56 5.96
N ALA A 2 -8.03 -5.47 6.35
CA ALA A 2 -6.92 -5.33 5.44
C ALA A 2 -6.76 -6.58 4.58
N SER A 3 -6.70 -6.40 3.27
CA SER A 3 -6.32 -7.47 2.34
C SER A 3 -4.79 -7.65 2.36
N HIS A 4 -4.36 -8.84 1.96
CA HIS A 4 -2.94 -9.14 1.80
C HIS A 4 -2.23 -8.13 0.86
N ASP A 5 -2.91 -7.70 -0.20
CA ASP A 5 -2.39 -6.70 -1.14
C ASP A 5 -2.29 -5.30 -0.52
N GLN A 6 -3.22 -4.92 0.36
CA GLN A 6 -3.14 -3.66 1.10
C GLN A 6 -1.95 -3.65 2.07
N VAL A 7 -1.72 -4.76 2.78
CA VAL A 7 -0.54 -4.89 3.67
C VAL A 7 0.75 -4.84 2.86
N LYS A 8 0.81 -5.55 1.73
CA LYS A 8 1.94 -5.54 0.82
C LYS A 8 2.22 -4.13 0.26
N GLN A 9 1.18 -3.40 -0.15
CA GLN A 9 1.28 -2.02 -0.61
C GLN A 9 1.81 -1.09 0.49
N TYR A 10 1.28 -1.21 1.71
CA TYR A 10 1.72 -0.43 2.86
C TYR A 10 3.22 -0.62 3.13
N ILE A 11 3.71 -1.86 3.08
CA ILE A 11 5.14 -2.17 3.27
C ILE A 11 5.99 -1.64 2.10
N ALA A 12 5.50 -1.76 0.86
CA ALA A 12 6.18 -1.18 -0.30
C ALA A 12 6.36 0.35 -0.15
N TYR A 13 5.38 1.03 0.43
CA TYR A 13 5.46 2.48 0.67
C TYR A 13 6.49 2.79 1.76
N TRP A 14 6.55 1.96 2.81
CA TRP A 14 7.57 2.07 3.85
C TRP A 14 9.00 1.97 3.29
N PHE A 15 9.25 1.00 2.41
CA PHE A 15 10.56 0.86 1.77
C PHE A 15 10.91 2.02 0.84
N GLN A 16 9.93 2.59 0.13
CA GLN A 16 10.11 3.78 -0.72
C GLN A 16 10.51 5.02 0.10
N LEU A 17 10.06 5.12 1.35
CA LEU A 17 10.47 6.16 2.29
C LEU A 17 11.85 5.89 2.90
N GLY A 18 12.49 4.78 2.53
CA GLY A 18 13.82 4.41 2.99
C GLY A 18 13.84 3.68 4.33
N LYS A 19 12.68 3.46 4.95
CA LYS A 19 12.52 2.69 6.19
C LYS A 19 12.76 1.19 5.96
N LYS A 20 12.94 0.44 7.03
CA LYS A 20 13.24 -1.01 7.00
C LYS A 20 12.15 -1.83 7.69
N VAL A 21 12.14 -3.13 7.39
CA VAL A 21 11.41 -4.12 8.20
C VAL A 21 12.41 -4.77 9.14
N LEU A 22 12.07 -4.84 10.41
CA LEU A 22 12.84 -5.48 11.47
C LEU A 22 12.31 -6.90 11.66
N MET A 23 13.18 -7.90 11.61
CA MET A 23 12.87 -9.32 11.80
C MET A 23 13.50 -9.85 13.09
N ARG A 24 13.03 -11.00 13.57
CA ARG A 24 13.54 -11.67 14.78
C ARG A 24 13.63 -10.72 15.98
N ASN A 25 12.54 -9.99 16.23
CA ASN A 25 12.46 -9.02 17.33
C ASN A 25 13.55 -7.93 17.28
N GLY A 26 13.88 -7.44 16.07
CA GLY A 26 14.83 -6.35 15.86
C GLY A 26 16.28 -6.77 15.62
N GLN A 27 16.59 -8.07 15.61
CA GLN A 27 17.97 -8.55 15.42
C GLN A 27 18.44 -8.49 13.96
N ALA A 28 17.51 -8.46 13.00
CA ALA A 28 17.84 -8.33 11.58
C ALA A 28 16.97 -7.24 10.94
N ALA A 29 17.51 -6.52 9.96
CA ALA A 29 16.77 -5.53 9.19
C ALA A 29 16.83 -5.87 7.71
N ILE A 30 15.68 -5.88 7.05
CA ILE A 30 15.57 -6.12 5.61
C ILE A 30 15.08 -4.85 4.91
N LYS A 31 15.70 -4.56 3.76
CA LYS A 31 15.34 -3.46 2.88
C LYS A 31 15.70 -3.83 1.44
N PRO A 32 14.74 -3.86 0.49
CA PRO A 32 15.05 -4.09 -0.91
C PRO A 32 15.83 -2.91 -1.49
N GLN A 33 16.70 -3.18 -2.46
CA GLN A 33 17.42 -2.12 -3.17
C GLN A 33 16.50 -1.35 -4.11
N ILE A 34 15.62 -2.06 -4.80
CA ILE A 34 14.62 -1.53 -5.72
C ILE A 34 13.25 -2.04 -5.26
N VAL A 35 12.25 -1.16 -5.15
CA VAL A 35 10.87 -1.57 -4.79
C VAL A 35 10.01 -1.78 -6.03
N LEU A 36 10.16 -0.91 -7.03
CA LEU A 36 9.32 -0.86 -8.22
C LEU A 36 10.16 -1.08 -9.48
N LEU A 37 9.65 -1.91 -10.39
CA LEU A 37 10.18 -2.07 -11.74
C LEU A 37 9.06 -1.74 -12.75
N GLY A 38 8.92 -0.46 -13.07
CA GLY A 38 7.91 0.04 -13.99
C GLY A 38 6.48 -0.19 -13.48
N ASP A 39 5.82 -1.20 -14.05
CA ASP A 39 4.40 -1.56 -13.83
C ASP A 39 4.19 -2.66 -12.78
N ARG A 40 5.26 -3.15 -12.14
CA ARG A 40 5.21 -4.19 -11.12
C ARG A 40 6.18 -3.92 -9.97
N TYR A 41 6.02 -4.69 -8.89
CA TYR A 41 7.06 -4.78 -7.88
C TYR A 41 8.30 -5.47 -8.43
N SER A 42 9.47 -5.07 -7.95
CA SER A 42 10.73 -5.72 -8.31
C SER A 42 10.81 -7.13 -7.72
N GLN A 43 11.66 -7.97 -8.31
CA GLN A 43 11.95 -9.29 -7.74
C GLN A 43 12.57 -9.17 -6.33
N ASP A 44 13.42 -8.16 -6.11
CA ASP A 44 14.04 -7.90 -4.81
C ASP A 44 12.99 -7.64 -3.72
N PHE A 45 11.97 -6.83 -4.03
CA PHE A 45 10.87 -6.58 -3.11
C PHE A 45 10.04 -7.84 -2.88
N GLU A 46 9.71 -8.59 -3.93
CA GLU A 46 8.96 -9.84 -3.81
C GLU A 46 9.71 -10.86 -2.94
N SER A 47 11.03 -10.98 -3.10
CA SER A 47 11.86 -11.83 -2.24
C SER A 47 11.89 -11.35 -0.79
N CYS A 48 11.92 -10.04 -0.54
CA CYS A 48 11.78 -9.51 0.83
C CYS A 48 10.41 -9.84 1.42
N TRP A 49 9.35 -9.69 0.63
CA TRP A 49 7.98 -10.00 1.04
C TRP A 49 7.80 -11.47 1.38
N GLN A 50 8.31 -12.39 0.55
CA GLN A 50 8.28 -13.82 0.84
C GLN A 50 9.07 -14.19 2.10
N GLN A 51 10.21 -13.54 2.33
CA GLN A 51 10.96 -13.73 3.58
C GLN A 51 10.14 -13.30 4.79
N ILE A 52 9.51 -12.13 4.74
CA ILE A 52 8.67 -11.61 5.84
C ILE A 52 7.53 -12.60 6.18
N LEU A 53 6.92 -13.22 5.18
CA LEU A 53 5.84 -14.19 5.37
C LEU A 53 6.31 -15.57 5.82
N SER A 54 7.61 -15.87 5.74
CA SER A 54 8.12 -17.19 6.08
C SER A 54 8.11 -17.43 7.59
N SER A 55 7.72 -18.65 8.01
CA SER A 55 7.61 -19.01 9.43
C SER A 55 8.93 -18.91 10.21
N GLY A 56 10.07 -18.86 9.52
CA GLY A 56 11.41 -18.74 10.12
C GLY A 56 11.85 -17.30 10.43
N SER A 57 11.04 -16.30 10.05
CA SER A 57 11.38 -14.88 10.24
C SER A 57 11.04 -14.34 11.63
N GLY A 58 10.22 -15.09 12.39
CA GLY A 58 9.70 -14.66 13.68
C GLY A 58 8.84 -13.40 13.56
N ASP A 59 8.70 -12.67 14.67
CA ASP A 59 7.94 -11.43 14.69
C ASP A 59 8.65 -10.35 13.88
N CYS A 60 7.96 -9.89 12.82
CA CYS A 60 8.43 -8.87 11.90
C CYS A 60 7.68 -7.56 12.12
N PHE A 61 8.39 -6.44 12.24
CA PHE A 61 7.85 -5.12 12.53
C PHE A 61 8.32 -4.11 11.50
N LEU A 62 7.54 -3.06 11.24
CA LEU A 62 8.03 -1.91 10.47
C LEU A 62 8.81 -0.98 11.39
N GLU A 63 9.96 -0.49 10.93
CA GLU A 63 10.77 0.49 11.66
C GLU A 63 9.92 1.72 12.05
N GLY A 64 9.85 2.02 13.35
CA GLY A 64 9.04 3.11 13.90
C GLY A 64 7.60 2.71 14.27
N THR A 65 7.26 1.42 14.24
CA THR A 65 5.93 0.91 14.61
C THR A 65 6.01 -0.21 15.65
N HIS A 66 4.89 -0.51 16.31
CA HIS A 66 4.81 -1.54 17.35
C HIS A 66 4.08 -2.81 16.91
N GLN A 67 3.22 -2.69 15.91
CA GLN A 67 2.44 -3.80 15.38
C GLN A 67 3.30 -4.70 14.48
N THR A 68 3.09 -6.01 14.60
CA THR A 68 3.71 -6.99 13.72
C THR A 68 3.02 -7.04 12.36
N ILE A 69 3.75 -7.49 11.36
CA ILE A 69 3.18 -7.75 10.02
C ILE A 69 2.15 -8.89 10.08
N ALA A 70 2.33 -9.87 10.98
CA ALA A 70 1.36 -10.93 11.21
C ALA A 70 0.02 -10.37 11.76
N GLU A 71 0.07 -9.42 12.69
CA GLU A 71 -1.13 -8.70 13.16
C GLU A 71 -1.79 -7.93 12.03
N LEU A 72 -1.03 -7.21 11.20
CA LEU A 72 -1.58 -6.47 10.06
C LEU A 72 -2.31 -7.35 9.03
N LEU A 73 -1.90 -8.62 8.90
CA LEU A 73 -2.55 -9.62 8.06
C LEU A 73 -3.77 -10.28 8.72
N SER A 74 -3.99 -10.03 10.00
CA SER A 74 -5.12 -10.57 10.75
C SER A 74 -6.42 -9.80 10.45
N PRO A 75 -7.59 -10.42 10.66
CA PRO A 75 -8.87 -9.77 10.41
C PRO A 75 -9.17 -8.58 11.35
N GLU A 76 -8.37 -8.39 12.39
CA GLU A 76 -8.53 -7.33 13.38
C GLU A 76 -8.08 -5.97 12.87
N TRP A 77 -7.35 -5.93 11.75
CA TRP A 77 -6.77 -4.71 11.20
C TRP A 77 -7.43 -4.30 9.90
N ASP A 78 -7.43 -3.00 9.67
CA ASP A 78 -7.83 -2.35 8.44
C ASP A 78 -6.73 -1.38 8.02
N ILE A 79 -6.61 -1.15 6.72
CA ILE A 79 -5.66 -0.18 6.17
C ILE A 79 -6.46 0.83 5.36
N SER A 80 -6.40 2.09 5.79
CA SER A 80 -7.11 3.22 5.18
C SER A 80 -6.14 4.33 4.81
N ASP A 81 -6.51 5.17 3.85
CA ASP A 81 -5.64 6.25 3.41
C ASP A 81 -5.67 7.41 4.41
N CYS A 82 -4.50 7.94 4.74
CA CYS A 82 -4.37 9.15 5.54
C CYS A 82 -5.08 10.32 4.85
N ALA A 83 -6.00 10.98 5.56
CA ALA A 83 -6.68 12.17 5.04
C ALA A 83 -5.73 13.35 4.70
N ARG A 84 -4.51 13.37 5.25
CA ARG A 84 -3.52 14.44 5.03
C ARG A 84 -2.61 14.21 3.82
N CYS A 85 -2.21 12.96 3.58
CA CYS A 85 -1.16 12.64 2.61
C CYS A 85 -1.42 11.38 1.78
N SER A 86 -2.60 10.77 1.91
CA SER A 86 -3.00 9.54 1.23
C SER A 86 -2.09 8.33 1.47
N MET A 87 -1.24 8.40 2.49
CA MET A 87 -0.41 7.27 2.90
C MET A 87 -1.27 6.22 3.62
N PRO A 88 -1.09 4.91 3.36
CA PRO A 88 -1.86 3.89 4.06
C PRO A 88 -1.53 3.88 5.55
N ILE A 89 -2.56 3.87 6.39
CA ILE A 89 -2.49 3.82 7.85
C ILE A 89 -3.18 2.55 8.34
N PRO A 90 -2.47 1.69 9.08
CA PRO A 90 -3.09 0.55 9.75
C PRO A 90 -3.85 1.01 10.99
N SER A 91 -5.10 0.58 11.13
CA SER A 91 -5.95 0.81 12.29
C SER A 91 -6.70 -0.46 12.67
N ARG A 92 -6.93 -0.70 13.96
CA ARG A 92 -7.79 -1.81 14.39
C ARG A 92 -9.23 -1.56 13.94
N VAL A 93 -9.88 -2.60 13.41
CA VAL A 93 -11.31 -2.56 13.01
C VAL A 93 -12.20 -2.22 14.20
N LYS A 94 -11.82 -2.68 15.40
CA LYS A 94 -12.44 -2.32 16.66
C LYS A 94 -11.38 -1.72 17.58
N GLY A 95 -11.61 -0.49 18.03
CA GLY A 95 -10.72 0.21 18.94
C GLY A 95 -10.53 1.67 18.54
N ILE A 96 -9.58 2.31 19.23
CA ILE A 96 -9.19 3.69 18.96
C ILE A 96 -8.22 3.68 17.76
N PRO A 97 -8.39 4.55 16.76
CA PRO A 97 -7.43 4.69 15.67
C PRO A 97 -6.05 5.10 16.23
N PRO A 98 -4.95 4.82 15.51
CA PRO A 98 -3.63 5.21 15.97
C PRO A 98 -3.54 6.73 16.18
N ASP A 99 -2.85 7.12 17.27
CA ASP A 99 -2.74 8.53 17.69
C ASP A 99 -2.00 9.41 16.68
N CYS A 100 -1.18 8.80 15.82
CA CYS A 100 -0.34 9.51 14.87
C CYS A 100 -0.34 8.85 13.49
N CYS A 101 -0.26 9.68 12.45
CA CYS A 101 0.05 9.21 11.10
C CYS A 101 1.41 8.51 11.12
N PRO A 102 1.60 7.42 10.37
CA PRO A 102 2.91 6.81 10.13
C PRO A 102 3.94 7.80 9.55
N CYS A 103 3.46 8.91 9.00
CA CYS A 103 4.25 10.00 8.49
C CYS A 103 4.71 11.05 9.53
N PHE A 104 4.31 10.91 10.79
CA PHE A 104 4.56 11.92 11.83
C PHE A 104 6.04 12.07 12.18
N ASP A 105 6.83 11.00 12.07
CA ASP A 105 8.25 10.97 12.41
C ASP A 105 9.18 11.30 11.23
N LEU A 106 8.61 11.57 10.04
CA LEU A 106 9.36 11.88 8.84
C LEU A 106 9.67 13.38 8.77
N PRO A 107 10.94 13.80 8.87
CA PRO A 107 11.29 15.21 8.77
C PRO A 107 10.93 15.73 7.38
N HIS A 108 10.17 16.83 7.32
CA HIS A 108 9.71 17.51 6.10
C HIS A 108 8.62 16.78 5.28
N TRP A 109 7.87 15.84 5.88
CA TRP A 109 6.73 15.19 5.21
C TRP A 109 5.42 15.98 5.34
N PRO A 110 4.58 16.06 4.29
CA PRO A 110 4.79 15.56 2.93
C PRO A 110 5.81 16.40 2.15
N ASP A 111 6.83 15.74 1.61
CA ASP A 111 7.85 16.40 0.79
C ASP A 111 7.38 16.45 -0.66
N ASN A 112 6.91 17.62 -1.11
CA ASN A 112 6.47 17.83 -2.49
C ASN A 112 7.64 17.95 -3.49
N GLN A 113 8.91 17.95 -3.03
CA GLN A 113 10.09 17.94 -3.91
C GLN A 113 10.37 16.54 -4.46
N LYS A 114 9.88 15.48 -3.79
CA LYS A 114 10.07 14.10 -4.18
C LYS A 114 8.74 13.45 -4.56
N PRO A 115 8.76 12.44 -5.45
CA PRO A 115 7.56 11.66 -5.70
C PRO A 115 7.12 10.97 -4.41
N LEU A 116 5.83 11.10 -4.10
CA LEU A 116 5.20 10.33 -3.04
C LEU A 116 5.36 8.83 -3.31
N PRO A 117 5.43 7.98 -2.26
CA PRO A 117 5.35 6.54 -2.42
C PRO A 117 4.13 6.16 -3.24
N ARG A 118 4.33 5.26 -4.19
CA ARG A 118 3.28 4.88 -5.14
C ARG A 118 3.23 3.37 -5.33
N SER A 119 2.08 2.89 -5.77
CA SER A 119 1.95 1.53 -6.27
C SER A 119 2.50 1.42 -7.70
N PRO A 120 2.83 0.20 -8.16
CA PRO A 120 3.13 -0.02 -9.57
C PRO A 120 1.95 0.41 -10.44
N ILE A 121 2.22 1.11 -11.54
CA ILE A 121 1.18 1.62 -12.43
C ILE A 121 1.14 0.77 -13.69
N ASN A 122 0.04 0.04 -13.88
CA ASN A 122 -0.23 -0.66 -15.13
C ASN A 122 -1.02 0.25 -16.09
N ASN A 123 -0.29 0.95 -16.96
CA ASN A 123 -0.87 1.87 -17.94
C ASN A 123 -1.89 1.19 -18.87
N LYS A 124 -1.71 -0.09 -19.20
CA LYS A 124 -2.66 -0.82 -20.07
C LYS A 124 -3.99 -0.99 -19.38
N SER A 125 -4.00 -1.48 -18.15
CA SER A 125 -5.22 -1.63 -17.35
C SER A 125 -5.91 -0.29 -17.11
N TYR A 126 -5.13 0.76 -16.86
CA TYR A 126 -5.66 2.11 -16.68
C TYR A 126 -6.34 2.65 -17.95
N LEU A 127 -5.69 2.51 -19.11
CA LEU A 127 -6.24 2.93 -20.39
C LEU A 127 -7.48 2.11 -20.78
N LEU A 128 -7.47 0.79 -20.55
CA LEU A 128 -8.65 -0.05 -20.75
C LEU A 128 -9.83 0.42 -19.90
N GLY A 129 -9.60 0.72 -18.62
CA GLY A 129 -10.63 1.27 -17.75
C GLY A 129 -11.14 2.66 -18.20
N ILE A 130 -10.30 3.48 -18.82
CA ILE A 130 -10.77 4.73 -19.46
C ILE A 130 -11.67 4.40 -20.66
N CYS A 131 -11.23 3.53 -21.56
CA CYS A 131 -11.99 3.12 -22.75
C CYS A 131 -13.36 2.54 -22.38
N GLU A 132 -13.42 1.63 -21.40
CA GLU A 132 -14.66 1.04 -20.90
C GLU A 132 -15.62 2.10 -20.37
N ARG A 133 -15.12 3.08 -19.59
CA ARG A 133 -15.97 4.18 -19.09
C ARG A 133 -16.51 5.07 -20.20
N LEU A 134 -15.73 5.30 -21.26
CA LEU A 134 -16.17 6.09 -22.42
C LEU A 134 -17.26 5.35 -23.21
N LEU A 135 -17.05 4.06 -23.51
CA LEU A 135 -18.03 3.22 -24.20
C LEU A 135 -19.34 3.10 -23.40
N ASN A 136 -19.26 2.85 -22.10
CA ASN A 136 -20.43 2.77 -21.22
C ASN A 136 -21.20 4.10 -21.12
N LYS A 137 -20.54 5.24 -21.35
CA LYS A 137 -21.18 6.56 -21.38
C LYS A 137 -21.93 6.78 -22.69
N GLU A 138 -21.38 6.34 -23.83
CA GLU A 138 -22.03 6.38 -25.14
C GLU A 138 -23.26 5.46 -25.22
N GLU A 139 -23.20 4.28 -24.60
CA GLU A 139 -24.37 3.38 -24.49
C GLU A 139 -25.52 4.00 -23.68
N LYS A 140 -25.22 4.70 -22.58
CA LYS A 140 -26.25 5.41 -21.80
C LYS A 140 -26.90 6.56 -22.58
N ILE A 141 -26.10 7.36 -23.29
CA ILE A 141 -26.61 8.48 -24.12
C ILE A 141 -27.52 7.94 -25.22
N THR A 142 -27.15 6.83 -25.87
CA THR A 142 -27.96 6.23 -26.94
C THR A 142 -29.20 5.48 -26.43
N ALA A 143 -29.22 5.02 -25.16
CA ALA A 143 -30.39 4.45 -24.52
C ALA A 143 -31.42 5.54 -24.13
N ASP A 144 -30.97 6.66 -23.53
CA ASP A 144 -31.84 7.78 -23.15
C ASP A 144 -32.49 8.45 -24.38
N THR A 145 -31.78 8.48 -25.51
CA THR A 145 -32.31 9.05 -26.77
C THR A 145 -33.39 8.16 -27.41
N ARG A 146 -33.42 6.85 -27.11
CA ARG A 146 -34.42 5.91 -27.64
C ARG A 146 -35.72 5.89 -26.83
N TYR A 147 -35.69 6.33 -25.57
CA TYR A 147 -36.88 6.42 -24.70
C TYR A 147 -37.64 7.76 -24.81
N SER A 148 -37.11 8.75 -25.56
CA SER A 148 -37.74 10.06 -25.78
C SER A 148 -38.42 10.20 -27.15
N LYS A 149 -38.78 9.09 -27.82
CA LYS A 149 -39.50 9.08 -29.10
C LYS A 149 -40.78 8.26 -29.02
#